data_AF-A0A7S1ALU8-F1
#
_entry.id   AF-A0A7S1ALU8-F1
#
_cell.length_a   1.000
_cell.length_b   1.000
_cell.length_c   1.000
_cell.angle_alpha   90.00
_cell.angle_beta   90.00
_cell.angle_gamma   90.00
#
_symmetry.space_group_name_H-M   'P 1'
#
loop_
_entity.id
_entity.type
_entity.pdbx_description
1 polymer ?
#
loop_
_entity_poly.entity_id
_entity_poly.type
_entity_poly.pdbx_seq_one_letter_code
_entity_poly.pdbx_strand_id
1 'polypeptide(L)'
;PVDPNPDNVPWCFHNSSPTPAPSPAPPSPPSPPGPLPTCEVFTSNQCAGDVIVTDAKFEATRWFTPLKGDADYLASFQDYGLLVAHAHVTYTDTTMQAATVEIVAQHRDPQVALTFELGGQVVASGQATFSSEQTAPLTITVKGEDGSVVELDPVDFHWNAVAIKERAGDYRGGQKGAVVELFGWPHADVEAECADLASMGYLGVKVYPVQEQVMSSEPFNNLLNPWYFMYQPVSLRLQGRMGTRDDLRRMI
;
A
#
# COMPACT_ATOMS: atom_id res chain seq x y z
N PRO A 1 6.56 26.99 -21.00
CA PRO A 1 6.55 25.52 -20.79
C PRO A 1 6.98 25.23 -19.36
N VAL A 2 6.01 24.88 -18.51
CA VAL A 2 6.32 24.41 -17.15
C VAL A 2 6.89 23.02 -17.35
N ASP A 3 8.17 22.84 -17.04
CA ASP A 3 8.76 21.52 -16.88
C ASP A 3 8.52 21.13 -15.42
N PRO A 4 7.48 20.34 -15.11
CA PRO A 4 7.07 20.15 -13.73
C PRO A 4 8.00 19.19 -12.98
N ASN A 5 8.97 18.54 -13.65
CA ASN A 5 9.88 17.60 -13.01
C ASN A 5 11.15 17.34 -13.85
N PRO A 6 12.05 18.32 -14.00
CA PRO A 6 13.26 18.18 -14.82
C PRO A 6 14.20 17.06 -14.33
N ASP A 7 14.11 16.70 -13.04
CA ASP A 7 14.98 15.73 -12.38
C ASP A 7 14.29 14.38 -12.10
N ASN A 8 13.04 14.20 -12.56
CA ASN A 8 12.24 12.99 -12.40
C ASN A 8 12.14 12.48 -10.94
N VAL A 9 12.12 13.39 -9.96
CA VAL A 9 12.13 13.06 -8.53
C VAL A 9 10.69 12.77 -8.05
N PRO A 10 10.44 11.68 -7.31
CA PRO A 10 9.14 11.42 -6.72
C PRO A 10 8.71 12.51 -5.71
N TRP A 11 7.41 12.72 -5.57
CA TRP A 11 6.84 13.75 -4.67
C TRP A 11 7.19 13.56 -3.18
N CYS A 12 7.63 12.37 -2.77
CA CYS A 12 8.09 12.08 -1.40
C CYS A 12 9.41 12.76 -1.02
N PHE A 13 10.09 13.44 -1.97
CA PHE A 13 11.30 14.22 -1.72
C PHE A 13 11.04 15.69 -1.34
N HIS A 14 9.78 16.12 -1.24
CA HIS A 14 9.44 17.46 -0.74
C HIS A 14 9.51 17.51 0.80
N ASN A 15 10.66 17.95 1.31
CA ASN A 15 10.89 18.24 2.73
C ASN A 15 10.08 19.46 3.20
N SER A 16 8.79 19.29 3.47
CA SER A 16 8.02 20.13 4.41
C SER A 16 6.56 19.69 4.45
N SER A 17 6.27 18.62 5.18
CA SER A 17 4.94 18.48 5.79
C SER A 17 5.04 18.91 7.26
N PRO A 18 4.21 19.85 7.74
CA PRO A 18 4.16 20.16 9.16
C PRO A 18 3.75 18.92 9.93
N THR A 19 4.41 18.67 11.06
CA THR A 19 4.07 17.61 12.00
C THR A 19 2.59 17.74 12.37
N PRO A 20 1.76 16.70 12.15
CA PRO A 20 0.37 16.71 12.59
C PRO A 20 0.32 16.94 14.11
N ALA A 21 -0.57 17.82 14.56
CA ALA A 21 -0.82 17.98 15.99
C ALA A 21 -1.28 16.64 16.59
N PRO A 22 -0.91 16.33 17.85
CA PRO A 22 -1.37 15.11 18.51
C PRO A 22 -2.90 15.08 18.53
N SER A 23 -3.49 14.04 17.95
CA SER A 23 -4.94 13.84 17.99
C SER A 23 -5.38 13.54 19.42
N PRO A 24 -6.51 14.10 19.89
CA PRO A 24 -7.09 13.74 21.17
C PRO A 24 -7.41 12.24 21.23
N ALA A 25 -7.37 11.67 22.44
CA ALA A 25 -7.67 10.26 22.67
C ALA A 25 -9.05 9.90 22.06
N PRO A 26 -9.14 8.84 21.24
CA PRO A 26 -10.41 8.47 20.64
C PRO A 26 -11.42 8.07 21.71
N PRO A 27 -12.71 8.45 21.56
CA PRO A 27 -13.77 7.88 22.38
C PRO A 27 -13.86 6.37 22.15
N SER A 28 -14.40 5.64 23.13
CA SER A 28 -14.64 4.20 23.02
C SER A 28 -15.41 3.89 21.72
N PRO A 29 -14.95 2.94 20.89
CA PRO A 29 -15.61 2.62 19.64
C PRO A 29 -17.06 2.18 19.87
N PRO A 30 -18.03 2.73 19.12
CA PRO A 30 -19.36 2.15 19.09
C PRO A 30 -19.29 0.73 18.52
N SER A 31 -20.27 -0.12 18.81
CA SER A 31 -20.38 -1.41 18.12
C SER A 31 -20.46 -1.19 16.60
N PRO A 32 -19.92 -2.11 15.77
CA PRO A 32 -20.12 -2.06 14.33
C PRO A 32 -21.61 -1.88 14.02
N PRO A 33 -21.97 -0.94 13.13
CA PRO A 33 -23.36 -0.84 12.71
C PRO A 33 -23.77 -2.21 12.15
N GLY A 34 -24.83 -2.77 12.71
CA GLY A 34 -25.38 -4.04 12.23
C GLY A 34 -25.79 -3.93 10.76
N PRO A 35 -26.08 -5.08 10.10
CA PRO A 35 -26.54 -5.09 8.72
C PRO A 35 -27.78 -4.20 8.57
N LEU A 36 -27.81 -3.38 7.51
CA LEU A 36 -28.97 -2.56 7.21
C LEU A 36 -30.15 -3.48 6.83
N PRO A 37 -31.39 -3.16 7.27
CA PRO A 37 -32.53 -4.07 7.15
C PRO A 37 -32.99 -4.31 5.70
N THR A 38 -32.51 -3.51 4.73
CA THR A 38 -32.85 -3.60 3.30
C THR A 38 -31.62 -3.26 2.42
N CYS A 39 -31.80 -3.00 1.11
CA CYS A 39 -30.74 -2.52 0.20
C CYS A 39 -30.34 -1.04 0.45
N GLU A 40 -30.35 -0.61 1.70
CA GLU A 40 -29.86 0.70 2.09
C GLU A 40 -28.33 0.73 2.04
N VAL A 41 -27.78 1.93 1.85
CA VAL A 41 -26.33 2.17 1.89
C VAL A 41 -26.00 2.97 3.14
N PHE A 42 -24.83 2.73 3.73
CA PHE A 42 -24.31 3.59 4.79
C PHE A 42 -24.06 4.99 4.24
N THR A 43 -24.89 5.96 4.62
CA THR A 43 -24.81 7.36 4.16
C THR A 43 -23.82 8.20 4.98
N SER A 44 -23.20 7.61 6.00
CA SER A 44 -22.45 8.35 7.01
C SER A 44 -21.14 8.94 6.48
N ASN A 45 -20.55 8.40 5.40
CA ASN A 45 -19.31 8.92 4.77
C ASN A 45 -19.54 9.39 3.33
N GLN A 46 -20.57 10.20 3.12
CA GLN A 46 -20.89 10.74 1.79
C GLN A 46 -20.44 12.21 1.67
N CYS A 47 -20.12 12.64 0.45
CA CYS A 47 -19.85 14.04 0.18
C CYS A 47 -21.09 14.90 0.53
N ALA A 48 -20.86 16.05 1.17
CA ALA A 48 -21.87 17.07 1.40
C ALA A 48 -21.64 18.20 0.38
N GLY A 49 -22.20 18.04 -0.82
CA GLY A 49 -21.84 18.87 -1.97
C GLY A 49 -20.42 18.56 -2.43
N ASP A 50 -19.57 19.58 -2.57
CA ASP A 50 -18.16 19.44 -2.97
C ASP A 50 -17.21 19.18 -1.80
N VAL A 51 -17.74 19.02 -0.58
CA VAL A 51 -16.94 18.82 0.63
C VAL A 51 -17.06 17.39 1.11
N ILE A 52 -15.91 16.72 1.28
CA ILE A 52 -15.82 15.45 2.00
C ILE A 52 -15.89 15.78 3.49
N VAL A 53 -17.00 15.44 4.14
CA VAL A 53 -17.17 15.59 5.59
C VAL A 53 -17.06 14.22 6.22
N THR A 54 -15.88 13.89 6.73
CA THR A 54 -15.66 12.68 7.53
C THR A 54 -16.03 12.97 8.99
N ASP A 55 -17.18 12.48 9.43
CA ASP A 55 -17.62 12.60 10.82
C ASP A 55 -16.59 11.98 11.77
N ALA A 56 -16.32 12.62 12.91
CA ALA A 56 -15.35 12.13 13.90
C ALA A 56 -15.65 10.69 14.37
N LYS A 57 -16.90 10.22 14.29
CA LYS A 57 -17.26 8.83 14.59
C LYS A 57 -16.57 7.80 13.69
N PHE A 58 -16.11 8.18 12.49
CA PHE A 58 -15.33 7.29 11.62
C PHE A 58 -13.95 6.98 12.17
N GLU A 59 -13.36 7.90 12.95
CA GLU A 59 -12.13 7.60 13.68
C GLU A 59 -12.35 6.40 14.61
N ALA A 60 -13.52 6.34 15.25
CA ALA A 60 -13.89 5.23 16.13
C ALA A 60 -14.04 3.90 15.36
N THR A 61 -14.31 3.94 14.05
CA THR A 61 -14.40 2.75 13.20
C THR A 61 -13.05 2.17 12.77
N ARG A 62 -11.93 2.85 13.07
CA ARG A 62 -10.56 2.32 12.82
C ARG A 62 -10.37 0.92 13.38
N TRP A 63 -11.02 0.62 14.51
CA TRP A 63 -10.83 -0.60 15.29
C TRP A 63 -11.92 -1.66 15.06
N PHE A 64 -12.61 -1.61 13.92
CA PHE A 64 -13.74 -2.52 13.62
C PHE A 64 -13.32 -3.82 12.95
N THR A 65 -12.05 -3.98 12.61
CA THR A 65 -11.54 -5.23 12.08
C THR A 65 -11.76 -6.36 13.10
N PRO A 66 -12.49 -7.44 12.75
CA PRO A 66 -12.72 -8.56 13.66
C PRO A 66 -11.42 -9.13 14.22
N LEU A 67 -11.44 -9.51 15.49
CA LEU A 67 -10.31 -10.10 16.20
C LEU A 67 -10.40 -11.62 16.20
N LYS A 68 -9.27 -12.27 16.46
CA LYS A 68 -9.21 -13.72 16.53
C LYS A 68 -10.20 -14.26 17.57
N GLY A 69 -11.15 -15.07 17.11
CA GLY A 69 -12.23 -15.62 17.92
C GLY A 69 -13.61 -15.02 17.59
N ASP A 70 -13.66 -13.89 16.89
CA ASP A 70 -14.90 -13.33 16.36
C ASP A 70 -15.42 -14.15 15.17
N ALA A 71 -16.73 -14.10 14.93
CA ALA A 71 -17.40 -14.91 13.90
C ALA A 71 -16.90 -14.61 12.48
N ASP A 72 -16.57 -13.34 12.20
CA ASP A 72 -16.18 -12.86 10.87
C ASP A 72 -14.65 -12.68 10.74
N TYR A 73 -13.86 -13.25 11.65
CA TYR A 73 -12.41 -13.16 11.61
C TYR A 73 -11.82 -13.90 10.40
N LEU A 74 -10.97 -13.19 9.65
CA LEU A 74 -10.11 -13.77 8.62
C LEU A 74 -8.65 -13.68 9.09
N ALA A 75 -7.84 -14.71 8.81
CA ALA A 75 -6.43 -14.73 9.22
C ALA A 75 -5.63 -13.51 8.70
N SER A 76 -6.00 -12.99 7.53
CA SER A 76 -5.41 -11.79 6.94
C SER A 76 -5.65 -10.50 7.73
N PHE A 77 -6.64 -10.49 8.65
CA PHE A 77 -6.93 -9.37 9.53
C PHE A 77 -5.94 -9.23 10.69
N GLN A 78 -5.21 -10.30 11.02
CA GLN A 78 -4.22 -10.27 12.11
C GLN A 78 -4.83 -9.65 13.39
N ASP A 79 -4.14 -8.72 14.03
CA ASP A 79 -4.67 -7.93 15.14
C ASP A 79 -4.99 -6.47 14.74
N TYR A 80 -5.38 -6.20 13.49
CA TYR A 80 -5.69 -4.85 13.01
C TYR A 80 -6.86 -4.16 13.76
N GLY A 81 -7.67 -4.91 14.52
CA GLY A 81 -8.67 -4.34 15.43
C GLY A 81 -8.10 -3.74 16.73
N LEU A 82 -6.81 -3.95 17.00
CA LEU A 82 -6.08 -3.44 18.17
C LEU A 82 -4.85 -2.62 17.79
N LEU A 83 -4.12 -3.02 16.75
CA LEU A 83 -2.85 -2.45 16.35
C LEU A 83 -2.85 -2.15 14.85
N VAL A 84 -2.53 -0.92 14.45
CA VAL A 84 -2.31 -0.56 13.03
C VAL A 84 -0.89 -0.04 12.86
N ALA A 85 -0.26 -0.35 11.72
CA ALA A 85 1.06 0.15 11.40
C ALA A 85 1.29 0.24 9.89
N HIS A 86 2.19 1.13 9.47
CA HIS A 86 2.74 1.17 8.11
C HIS A 86 4.21 1.58 8.13
N ALA A 87 4.93 1.20 7.08
CA ALA A 87 6.32 1.60 6.90
C ALA A 87 6.42 2.88 6.06
N HIS A 88 7.30 3.78 6.47
CA HIS A 88 7.67 4.99 5.77
C HIS A 88 9.15 4.91 5.40
N VAL A 89 9.46 4.99 4.11
CA VAL A 89 10.82 4.82 3.58
C VAL A 89 11.32 6.15 3.02
N THR A 90 12.44 6.63 3.54
CA THR A 90 13.09 7.87 3.11
C THR A 90 14.50 7.57 2.63
N TYR A 91 14.77 7.74 1.34
CA TYR A 91 16.13 7.63 0.79
C TYR A 91 16.99 8.81 1.22
N THR A 92 18.26 8.56 1.52
CA THR A 92 19.17 9.57 2.05
C THR A 92 19.48 10.68 1.04
N ASP A 93 19.52 10.33 -0.24
CA ASP A 93 19.87 11.20 -1.35
C ASP A 93 19.41 10.58 -2.69
N THR A 94 19.72 11.27 -3.79
CA THR A 94 19.32 10.87 -5.15
C THR A 94 20.04 9.63 -5.67
N THR A 95 21.12 9.17 -5.03
CA THR A 95 21.78 7.90 -5.40
C THR A 95 20.95 6.69 -4.97
N MET A 96 20.03 6.89 -4.02
CA MET A 96 19.16 5.85 -3.46
C MET A 96 19.95 4.59 -3.06
N GLN A 97 21.15 4.75 -2.46
CA GLN A 97 21.98 3.64 -1.98
C GLN A 97 21.81 3.36 -0.48
N ALA A 98 21.09 4.24 0.22
CA ALA A 98 20.71 4.06 1.61
C ALA A 98 19.31 4.65 1.85
N ALA A 99 18.59 4.09 2.82
CA ALA A 99 17.29 4.58 3.24
C ALA A 99 17.08 4.38 4.74
N THR A 100 16.33 5.30 5.35
CA THR A 100 15.77 5.14 6.68
C THR A 100 14.35 4.60 6.55
N VAL A 101 14.06 3.52 7.26
CA VAL A 101 12.72 2.96 7.42
C VAL A 101 12.21 3.33 8.79
N GLU A 102 11.08 4.03 8.84
CA GLU A 102 10.35 4.39 10.05
C GLU A 102 9.01 3.65 10.06
N ILE A 103 8.68 3.01 11.17
CA ILE A 103 7.39 2.35 11.37
C ILE A 103 6.46 3.29 12.13
N VAL A 104 5.42 3.75 11.44
CA VAL A 104 4.37 4.56 12.04
C VAL A 104 3.27 3.61 12.51
N ALA A 105 3.21 3.39 13.82
CA ALA A 105 2.28 2.46 14.46
C ALA A 105 1.39 3.16 15.50
N GLN A 106 0.18 2.64 15.68
CA GLN A 106 -0.76 3.07 16.68
C GLN A 106 -1.50 1.89 17.25
N HIS A 107 -1.61 1.85 18.58
CA HIS A 107 -2.44 0.89 19.30
C HIS A 107 -3.76 1.52 19.74
N ARG A 108 -4.83 0.72 19.84
CA ARG A 108 -6.16 1.13 20.30
C ARG A 108 -6.12 1.64 21.73
N ASP A 109 -5.37 0.95 22.58
CA ASP A 109 -4.99 1.43 23.91
C ASP A 109 -3.63 2.13 23.83
N PRO A 110 -3.56 3.46 24.02
CA PRO A 110 -2.31 4.21 23.93
C PRO A 110 -1.32 3.91 25.07
N GLN A 111 -1.72 3.15 26.09
CA GLN A 111 -0.81 2.73 27.17
C GLN A 111 -0.01 1.47 26.82
N VAL A 112 -0.40 0.73 25.77
CA VAL A 112 0.31 -0.48 25.35
C VAL A 112 1.63 -0.11 24.70
N ALA A 113 2.74 -0.56 25.30
CA ALA A 113 4.06 -0.36 24.74
C ALA A 113 4.24 -1.20 23.46
N LEU A 114 4.87 -0.62 22.45
CA LEU A 114 5.14 -1.26 21.17
C LEU A 114 6.61 -1.65 21.04
N THR A 115 6.85 -2.82 20.47
CA THR A 115 8.17 -3.30 20.06
C THR A 115 8.16 -3.58 18.56
N PHE A 116 9.28 -3.33 17.91
CA PHE A 116 9.40 -3.41 16.46
C PHE A 116 10.49 -4.39 16.09
N GLU A 117 10.24 -5.22 15.09
CA GLU A 117 11.19 -6.18 14.56
C GLU A 117 11.36 -5.91 13.06
N LEU A 118 12.55 -5.47 12.66
CA LEU A 118 12.89 -5.13 11.28
C LEU A 118 13.98 -6.11 10.83
N GLY A 119 13.69 -6.93 9.80
CA GLY A 119 14.65 -7.91 9.28
C GLY A 119 15.11 -8.94 10.33
N GLY A 120 14.25 -9.27 11.30
CA GLY A 120 14.57 -10.18 12.41
C GLY A 120 15.35 -9.54 13.57
N GLN A 121 15.60 -8.24 13.52
CA GLN A 121 16.26 -7.49 14.60
C GLN A 121 15.25 -6.64 15.36
N VAL A 122 15.24 -6.75 16.69
CA VAL A 122 14.36 -5.94 17.55
C VAL A 122 14.95 -4.55 17.71
N VAL A 123 14.15 -3.52 17.42
CA VAL A 123 14.51 -2.10 17.55
C VAL A 123 13.53 -1.36 18.44
N ALA A 124 14.03 -0.45 19.28
CA ALA A 124 13.24 0.23 20.30
C ALA A 124 12.41 1.42 19.77
N SER A 125 12.89 2.09 18.72
CA SER A 125 12.28 3.33 18.18
C SER A 125 11.40 3.11 16.96
N GLY A 126 11.25 1.87 16.48
CA GLY A 126 10.58 1.58 15.20
C GLY A 126 11.30 2.18 13.99
N GLN A 127 12.56 2.58 14.12
CA GLN A 127 13.32 3.21 13.05
C GLN A 127 14.69 2.55 12.89
N ALA A 128 15.08 2.28 11.64
CA ALA A 128 16.41 1.76 11.30
C ALA A 128 16.85 2.24 9.91
N THR A 129 18.17 2.26 9.69
CA THR A 129 18.78 2.62 8.41
C THR A 129 19.30 1.36 7.72
N PHE A 130 19.05 1.27 6.43
CA PHE A 130 19.48 0.20 5.54
C PHE A 130 20.31 0.77 4.40
N SER A 131 21.22 -0.04 3.89
CA SER A 131 22.04 0.25 2.70
C SER A 131 21.76 -0.78 1.61
N SER A 132 22.45 -0.64 0.48
CA SER A 132 22.47 -1.62 -0.61
C SER A 132 22.92 -3.03 -0.21
N GLU A 133 23.38 -3.25 1.03
CA GLU A 133 23.59 -4.59 1.60
C GLU A 133 22.26 -5.34 1.84
N GLN A 134 21.14 -4.62 2.02
CA GLN A 134 19.81 -5.20 2.18
C GLN A 134 19.23 -5.62 0.82
N THR A 135 19.58 -6.82 0.39
CA THR A 135 19.23 -7.37 -0.93
C THR A 135 17.88 -8.09 -0.97
N ALA A 136 17.39 -8.56 0.16
CA ALA A 136 16.06 -9.15 0.29
C ALA A 136 15.02 -8.07 0.69
N PRO A 137 13.72 -8.28 0.42
CA PRO A 137 12.67 -7.44 0.98
C PRO A 137 12.75 -7.42 2.51
N LEU A 138 12.61 -6.24 3.11
CA LEU A 138 12.67 -6.06 4.55
C LEU A 138 11.34 -6.48 5.19
N THR A 139 11.38 -7.54 6.00
CA THR A 139 10.25 -7.99 6.81
C THR A 139 10.08 -7.09 8.03
N ILE A 140 8.83 -6.80 8.39
CA ILE A 140 8.51 -5.93 9.52
C ILE A 140 7.39 -6.55 10.36
N THR A 141 7.63 -6.64 11.66
CA THR A 141 6.61 -7.04 12.64
C THR A 141 6.54 -6.00 13.74
N VAL A 142 5.32 -5.64 14.15
CA VAL A 142 5.03 -4.78 15.29
C VAL A 142 4.28 -5.61 16.33
N LYS A 143 4.75 -5.55 17.59
CA LYS A 143 4.18 -6.33 18.70
C LYS A 143 3.83 -5.39 19.85
N GLY A 144 2.61 -5.47 20.36
CA GLY A 144 2.20 -4.85 21.61
C GLY A 144 2.59 -5.70 22.82
N GLU A 145 2.83 -5.06 23.97
CA GLU A 145 3.06 -5.75 25.26
C GLU A 145 1.88 -6.65 25.68
N ASP A 146 0.67 -6.32 25.22
CA ASP A 146 -0.55 -7.10 25.44
C ASP A 146 -0.63 -8.38 24.57
N GLY A 147 0.35 -8.60 23.70
CA GLY A 147 0.43 -9.75 22.81
C GLY A 147 -0.18 -9.53 21.43
N SER A 148 -0.72 -8.34 21.12
CA SER A 148 -1.15 -7.99 19.76
C SER A 148 0.02 -7.99 18.78
N VAL A 149 -0.18 -8.50 17.57
CA VAL A 149 0.85 -8.61 16.53
C VAL A 149 0.31 -8.22 15.17
N VAL A 150 1.09 -7.39 14.46
CA VAL A 150 0.87 -7.10 13.04
C VAL A 150 2.18 -7.29 12.28
N GLU A 151 2.14 -8.14 11.26
CA GLU A 151 3.13 -8.33 10.21
C GLU A 151 2.74 -7.46 9.01
N LEU A 152 3.64 -6.58 8.59
CA LEU A 152 3.43 -5.71 7.43
C LEU A 152 3.88 -6.40 6.14
N ASP A 153 3.30 -5.97 5.02
CA ASP A 153 3.82 -6.33 3.70
C ASP A 153 5.31 -5.88 3.62
N PRO A 154 6.23 -6.74 3.14
CA PRO A 154 7.65 -6.42 3.14
C PRO A 154 7.98 -5.16 2.34
N VAL A 155 8.98 -4.41 2.80
CA VAL A 155 9.48 -3.22 2.11
C VAL A 155 10.52 -3.64 1.07
N ASP A 156 10.24 -3.28 -0.19
CA ASP A 156 11.17 -3.42 -1.31
C ASP A 156 11.97 -2.11 -1.47
N PHE A 157 13.28 -2.21 -1.70
CA PHE A 157 14.15 -1.06 -1.90
C PHE A 157 14.52 -0.88 -3.37
N HIS A 158 14.67 0.39 -3.78
CA HIS A 158 14.99 0.78 -5.16
C HIS A 158 16.28 0.12 -5.66
N TRP A 159 17.31 0.04 -4.82
CA TRP A 159 18.59 -0.56 -5.18
C TRP A 159 18.53 -2.07 -5.47
N ASN A 160 17.43 -2.75 -5.11
CA ASN A 160 17.21 -4.16 -5.44
C ASN A 160 16.58 -4.35 -6.83
N ALA A 161 16.06 -3.29 -7.45
CA ALA A 161 15.49 -3.36 -8.79
C ALA A 161 16.58 -3.59 -9.84
N VAL A 162 16.27 -4.37 -10.87
CA VAL A 162 17.19 -4.61 -11.98
C VAL A 162 17.41 -3.31 -12.75
N ALA A 163 18.67 -2.93 -12.94
CA ALA A 163 19.02 -1.73 -13.71
C ALA A 163 18.48 -1.84 -15.15
N ILE A 164 17.84 -0.76 -15.63
CA ILE A 164 17.34 -0.68 -17.00
C ILE A 164 18.53 -0.73 -17.96
N LYS A 165 18.51 -1.70 -18.88
CA LYS A 165 19.56 -1.84 -19.89
C LYS A 165 19.48 -0.71 -20.91
N GLU A 166 20.64 -0.15 -21.26
CA GLU A 166 20.78 0.80 -22.37
C GLU A 166 20.25 0.20 -23.68
N ARG A 167 19.58 1.03 -24.48
CA ARG A 167 19.05 0.63 -25.79
C ARG A 167 19.57 1.53 -26.90
N ALA A 168 19.98 0.91 -28.01
CA ALA A 168 20.39 1.64 -29.20
C ALA A 168 19.16 2.30 -29.87
N GLY A 169 19.21 3.61 -30.09
CA GLY A 169 18.16 4.37 -30.78
C GLY A 169 18.01 5.81 -30.27
N ASP A 170 17.21 6.61 -30.97
CA ASP A 170 16.81 7.96 -30.53
C ASP A 170 15.59 7.86 -29.60
N TYR A 171 15.83 7.56 -28.33
CA TYR A 171 14.79 7.45 -27.29
C TYR A 171 14.68 8.70 -26.39
N ARG A 172 15.62 9.65 -26.52
CA ARG A 172 15.64 10.93 -25.78
C ARG A 172 15.36 10.79 -24.27
N GLY A 173 16.06 9.87 -23.61
CA GLY A 173 15.85 9.61 -22.18
C GLY A 173 14.46 9.07 -21.82
N GLY A 174 13.83 8.32 -22.73
CA GLY A 174 12.48 7.77 -22.57
C GLY A 174 11.35 8.65 -23.11
N GLN A 175 11.64 9.87 -23.58
CA GLN A 175 10.62 10.77 -24.15
C GLN A 175 10.10 10.30 -25.53
N LYS A 176 10.82 9.40 -26.20
CA LYS A 176 10.42 8.80 -27.47
C LYS A 176 10.43 7.29 -27.32
N GLY A 177 9.32 6.65 -27.72
CA GLY A 177 9.12 5.20 -27.66
C GLY A 177 7.66 4.83 -27.56
N ALA A 178 7.37 3.54 -27.47
CA ALA A 178 6.01 3.01 -27.30
C ALA A 178 5.86 2.31 -25.95
N VAL A 179 4.71 2.51 -25.30
CA VAL A 179 4.30 1.80 -24.09
C VAL A 179 3.09 0.94 -24.46
N VAL A 180 3.06 -0.31 -23.99
CA VAL A 180 1.89 -1.19 -24.16
C VAL A 180 0.98 -1.05 -22.96
N GLU A 181 -0.31 -0.89 -23.19
CA GLU A 181 -1.33 -0.99 -22.14
C GLU A 181 -1.87 -2.42 -22.08
N LEU A 182 -1.60 -3.12 -20.96
CA LEU A 182 -2.01 -4.50 -20.74
C LEU A 182 -3.23 -4.53 -19.81
N PHE A 183 -4.38 -4.10 -20.36
CA PHE A 183 -5.63 -3.95 -19.62
C PHE A 183 -6.08 -5.26 -18.97
N GLY A 184 -6.08 -5.29 -17.63
CA GLY A 184 -6.63 -6.42 -16.89
C GLY A 184 -5.80 -7.70 -16.93
N TRP A 185 -4.54 -7.63 -17.38
CA TRP A 185 -3.65 -8.79 -17.45
C TRP A 185 -3.08 -9.14 -16.07
N PRO A 186 -3.07 -10.43 -15.69
CA PRO A 186 -2.35 -10.89 -14.51
C PRO A 186 -0.86 -10.55 -14.56
N HIS A 187 -0.25 -10.27 -13.40
CA HIS A 187 1.18 -9.93 -13.30
C HIS A 187 2.07 -11.03 -13.88
N ALA A 188 1.72 -12.30 -13.67
CA ALA A 188 2.47 -13.43 -14.22
C ALA A 188 2.44 -13.49 -15.76
N ASP A 189 1.34 -13.09 -16.39
CA ASP A 189 1.24 -13.05 -17.85
C ASP A 189 2.03 -11.87 -18.41
N VAL A 190 2.01 -10.72 -17.72
CA VAL A 190 2.87 -9.57 -18.07
C VAL A 190 4.36 -9.94 -17.95
N GLU A 191 4.74 -10.62 -16.85
CA GLU A 191 6.11 -11.13 -16.61
C GLU A 191 6.58 -11.99 -17.80
N ALA A 192 5.73 -12.92 -18.26
CA ALA A 192 6.05 -13.81 -19.37
C ALA A 192 6.26 -13.07 -20.71
N GLU A 193 5.51 -12.00 -20.97
CA GLU A 193 5.55 -11.26 -22.24
C GLU A 193 6.64 -10.17 -22.28
N CYS A 194 7.14 -9.72 -21.12
CA CYS A 194 8.06 -8.57 -21.03
C CYS A 194 9.31 -8.70 -21.91
N ALA A 195 9.89 -9.90 -22.05
CA ALA A 195 11.06 -10.13 -22.89
C ALA A 195 10.76 -9.94 -24.38
N ASP A 196 9.59 -10.42 -24.83
CA ASP A 196 9.16 -10.32 -26.22
C ASP A 196 8.77 -8.87 -26.54
N LEU A 197 8.01 -8.20 -25.68
CA LEU A 197 7.69 -6.77 -25.81
C LEU A 197 8.95 -5.91 -25.90
N ALA A 198 9.96 -6.21 -25.07
CA ALA A 198 11.25 -5.52 -25.14
C ALA A 198 11.95 -5.75 -26.49
N SER A 199 11.95 -6.98 -27.01
CA SER A 199 12.53 -7.32 -28.31
C SER A 199 11.83 -6.64 -29.49
N MET A 200 10.52 -6.39 -29.36
CA MET A 200 9.70 -5.65 -30.34
C MET A 200 9.91 -4.13 -30.27
N GLY A 201 10.69 -3.64 -29.31
CA GLY A 201 11.03 -2.22 -29.18
C GLY A 201 10.11 -1.41 -28.26
N TYR A 202 9.19 -2.05 -27.53
CA TYR A 202 8.43 -1.36 -26.49
C TYR A 202 9.33 -1.01 -25.31
N LEU A 203 9.10 0.16 -24.73
CA LEU A 203 9.91 0.74 -23.66
C LEU A 203 9.30 0.59 -22.27
N GLY A 204 8.06 0.14 -22.19
CA GLY A 204 7.40 -0.08 -20.91
C GLY A 204 6.02 -0.69 -21.09
N VAL A 205 5.49 -1.13 -19.95
CA VAL A 205 4.13 -1.63 -19.82
C VAL A 205 3.38 -0.74 -18.84
N LYS A 206 2.16 -0.35 -19.21
CA LYS A 206 1.20 0.26 -18.30
C LYS A 206 0.35 -0.85 -17.72
N VAL A 207 0.55 -1.11 -16.43
CA VAL A 207 -0.28 -2.04 -15.65
C VAL A 207 -1.46 -1.33 -15.01
N TYR A 208 -2.47 -2.10 -14.64
CA TYR A 208 -3.67 -1.60 -13.96
C TYR A 208 -3.43 -1.42 -12.46
N PRO A 209 -4.34 -0.72 -11.74
CA PRO A 209 -4.17 -0.49 -10.31
C PRO A 209 -3.90 -1.80 -9.57
N VAL A 210 -2.75 -1.85 -8.89
CA VAL A 210 -2.18 -3.07 -8.28
C VAL A 210 -2.64 -3.27 -6.84
N GLN A 211 -3.30 -2.26 -6.28
CA GLN A 211 -3.76 -2.29 -4.92
C GLN A 211 -5.02 -3.14 -4.75
N GLU A 212 -5.24 -3.58 -3.53
CA GLU A 212 -6.44 -4.32 -3.14
C GLU A 212 -7.69 -3.49 -3.42
N GLN A 213 -8.66 -4.13 -4.07
CA GLN A 213 -9.86 -3.50 -4.58
C GLN A 213 -11.12 -4.15 -4.03
N VAL A 214 -12.25 -3.47 -4.18
CA VAL A 214 -13.57 -4.04 -3.89
C VAL A 214 -13.76 -5.34 -4.69
N MET A 215 -14.14 -6.39 -3.97
CA MET A 215 -14.58 -7.67 -4.53
C MET A 215 -15.90 -8.06 -3.86
N SER A 216 -16.81 -8.61 -4.65
CA SER A 216 -18.16 -8.99 -4.24
C SER A 216 -18.43 -10.43 -4.65
N SER A 217 -19.16 -11.16 -3.81
CA SER A 217 -19.79 -12.44 -4.15
C SER A 217 -21.14 -12.24 -4.87
N GLU A 218 -21.70 -11.04 -4.82
CA GLU A 218 -22.96 -10.66 -5.45
C GLU A 218 -22.73 -9.88 -6.75
N PRO A 219 -23.55 -10.10 -7.79
CA PRO A 219 -23.45 -9.36 -9.03
C PRO A 219 -23.90 -7.90 -8.87
N PHE A 220 -23.20 -6.99 -9.54
CA PHE A 220 -23.61 -5.59 -9.67
C PHE A 220 -23.92 -5.30 -11.14
N ASN A 221 -25.13 -4.81 -11.44
CA ASN A 221 -25.63 -4.64 -12.82
C ASN A 221 -25.50 -5.92 -13.67
N ASN A 222 -25.84 -7.08 -13.10
CA ASN A 222 -25.71 -8.40 -13.73
C ASN A 222 -24.26 -8.82 -14.08
N LEU A 223 -23.24 -8.16 -13.50
CA LEU A 223 -21.83 -8.52 -13.66
C LEU A 223 -21.21 -8.84 -12.30
N LEU A 224 -20.56 -10.00 -12.18
CA LEU A 224 -19.75 -10.31 -11.02
C LEU A 224 -18.38 -9.63 -11.16
N ASN A 225 -18.00 -8.78 -10.19
CA ASN A 225 -16.70 -8.08 -10.14
C ASN A 225 -16.29 -7.42 -11.47
N PRO A 226 -17.06 -6.43 -11.96
CA PRO A 226 -16.79 -5.75 -13.22
C PRO A 226 -15.43 -5.01 -13.18
N TRP A 227 -14.84 -4.75 -14.35
CA TRP A 227 -13.48 -4.19 -14.46
C TRP A 227 -13.28 -2.89 -13.68
N TYR A 228 -14.30 -2.04 -13.58
CA TYR A 228 -14.21 -0.75 -12.88
C TYR A 228 -14.10 -0.89 -11.36
N PHE A 229 -14.37 -2.06 -10.78
CA PHE A 229 -14.09 -2.34 -9.36
C PHE A 229 -12.60 -2.22 -9.05
N MET A 230 -11.73 -2.49 -10.03
CA MET A 230 -10.28 -2.33 -9.87
C MET A 230 -9.84 -0.90 -9.55
N TYR A 231 -10.70 0.10 -9.79
CA TYR A 231 -10.44 1.49 -9.47
C TYR A 231 -11.02 1.91 -8.10
N GLN A 232 -11.59 0.96 -7.34
CA GLN A 232 -12.14 1.19 -6.01
C GLN A 232 -11.23 0.54 -4.96
N PRO A 233 -10.13 1.21 -4.54
CA PRO A 233 -9.22 0.65 -3.55
C PRO A 233 -9.90 0.47 -2.20
N VAL A 234 -9.63 -0.65 -1.53
CA VAL A 234 -10.06 -0.89 -0.14
C VAL A 234 -8.88 -0.87 0.84
N SER A 235 -7.66 -1.06 0.33
CA SER A 235 -6.42 -0.84 1.06
C SER A 235 -5.29 -0.43 0.10
N LEU A 236 -4.13 -0.06 0.64
CA LEU A 236 -2.92 0.23 -0.15
C LEU A 236 -2.01 -0.99 -0.31
N ARG A 237 -2.47 -2.18 0.10
CA ARG A 237 -1.71 -3.42 -0.09
C ARG A 237 -1.60 -3.72 -1.57
N LEU A 238 -0.40 -4.05 -2.04
CA LEU A 238 -0.11 -4.30 -3.47
C LEU A 238 -0.44 -5.75 -3.85
N GLN A 239 -1.68 -6.13 -3.63
CA GLN A 239 -2.21 -7.44 -3.97
C GLN A 239 -3.65 -7.25 -4.44
N GLY A 240 -4.07 -7.98 -5.45
CA GLY A 240 -5.42 -7.80 -5.97
C GLY A 240 -5.76 -8.77 -7.08
N ARG A 241 -6.72 -8.40 -7.92
CA ARG A 241 -7.18 -9.22 -9.05
C ARG A 241 -6.06 -9.68 -10.00
N MET A 242 -4.97 -8.92 -10.10
CA MET A 242 -3.86 -9.22 -11.03
C MET A 242 -2.80 -10.16 -10.45
N GLY A 243 -2.85 -10.45 -9.15
CA GLY A 243 -1.91 -11.34 -8.51
C GLY A 243 -1.49 -10.86 -7.13
N THR A 244 -0.56 -11.60 -6.56
CA THR A 244 0.07 -11.30 -5.28
C THR A 244 1.14 -10.21 -5.42
N ARG A 245 1.60 -9.67 -4.29
CA ARG A 245 2.76 -8.77 -4.25
C ARG A 245 4.01 -9.42 -4.84
N ASP A 246 4.18 -10.72 -4.65
CA ASP A 246 5.33 -11.46 -5.20
C ASP A 246 5.23 -11.58 -6.73
N ASP A 247 4.03 -11.75 -7.28
CA ASP A 247 3.82 -11.73 -8.73
C ASP A 247 4.14 -10.35 -9.30
N LEU A 248 3.68 -9.28 -8.63
CA LEU A 248 4.02 -7.91 -9.01
C LEU A 248 5.54 -7.68 -8.96
N ARG A 249 6.23 -8.17 -7.92
CA ARG A 249 7.69 -8.03 -7.80
C ARG A 249 8.43 -8.73 -8.94
N ARG A 250 8.05 -9.95 -9.31
CA ARG A 250 8.73 -10.69 -10.38
C ARG A 250 8.48 -10.09 -11.76
N MET A 251 7.30 -9.48 -11.96
CA MET A 251 6.96 -8.78 -13.19
C MET A 251 7.80 -7.51 -13.41
N ILE A 252 8.21 -6.81 -12.34
CA ILE A 252 9.04 -5.58 -12.38
C ILE A 252 10.51 -5.94 -12.61
#